data_AF-A0A1F4F884-F1
#
_entry.id   AF-A0A1F4F884-F1
#
_cell.length_a   1.000
_cell.length_b   1.000
_cell.length_c   1.000
_cell.angle_alpha   90.00
_cell.angle_beta   90.00
_cell.angle_gamma   90.00
#
_symmetry.space_group_name_H-M   'P 1'
#
loop_
_entity.id
_entity.type
_entity.pdbx_description
1 polymer ?
#
loop_
_entity_poly.entity_id
_entity_poly.type
_entity_poly.pdbx_seq_one_letter_code
_entity_poly.pdbx_strand_id
1 'polypeptide(L)'
;MTAAAVGSTILTGSGNDTITLAAGDDAVNTGAGSDSVSGTVGAGDAINLGASADSFTFQALPSGGDVDGDTGSDTLVYSLATDLTFDFSVTTGQVIAGPTTYGYSNFENLNAAGVGVGVDLTAVDGAAAGGNSLLTGLGDDIIVVSVSSFSALDVFQADGGGDQLTVNGSGGTVTMQASWTGFETVQINSGAVFVANTTANLAISGSVADDDITVGASSQTVNTSGGDDIIRVTSGTMPSTITAGGDTAGTPDFANPFDDDVIVISGGGAVTFGPGITGVEQMFTGATAVTLVLNNEGYIVHLEGGVNHVVDSGNNVSANDYFVFEDSVGWEGQVVALNAFLEDADAPAQFDILNISAFGLAGYDGEQTDAQIADGFAAGTAVFNTDNQRLYLDLNGDGFFNSGDDLRINLGGVTDLSAVVDLILS
;
A
#
# COMPACT_ATOMS: atom_id res chain seq x y z
N MET A 1 49.00 6.53 3.29
CA MET A 1 50.15 5.65 2.99
C MET A 1 50.11 5.25 1.52
N THR A 2 51.23 4.87 0.91
CA THR A 2 51.24 4.32 -0.45
C THR A 2 52.00 2.99 -0.44
N ALA A 3 51.42 1.96 -1.04
CA ALA A 3 52.03 0.66 -1.20
C ALA A 3 53.29 0.72 -2.10
N ALA A 4 54.19 -0.24 -1.94
CA ALA A 4 55.37 -0.39 -2.78
C ALA A 4 55.01 -1.16 -4.06
N ALA A 5 55.69 -0.85 -5.17
CA ALA A 5 55.43 -1.47 -6.47
C ALA A 5 55.77 -2.98 -6.59
N VAL A 6 56.23 -3.61 -5.51
CA VAL A 6 56.57 -5.04 -5.45
C VAL A 6 55.62 -5.81 -4.55
N GLY A 7 54.56 -5.18 -4.06
CA GLY A 7 53.68 -5.71 -3.03
C GLY A 7 54.09 -5.25 -1.62
N SER A 8 53.11 -5.20 -0.73
CA SER A 8 53.22 -4.65 0.61
C SER A 8 52.42 -5.49 1.60
N THR A 9 52.84 -5.48 2.86
CA THR A 9 51.94 -5.82 3.96
C THR A 9 51.72 -4.56 4.77
N ILE A 10 50.50 -4.05 4.73
CA ILE A 10 50.11 -2.81 5.39
C ILE A 10 49.13 -3.18 6.50
N LEU A 11 49.51 -2.86 7.73
CA LEU A 11 48.64 -2.93 8.89
C LEU A 11 48.62 -1.54 9.53
N THR A 12 47.46 -0.92 9.60
CA THR A 12 47.30 0.38 10.27
C THR A 12 46.54 0.23 11.59
N GLY A 13 46.05 1.32 12.14
CA GLY A 13 45.75 1.46 13.57
C GLY A 13 44.26 1.62 13.86
N SER A 14 43.94 2.49 14.83
CA SER A 14 42.56 2.81 15.21
C SER A 14 42.16 4.22 14.75
N GLY A 15 42.68 4.69 13.63
CA GLY A 15 42.43 6.05 13.13
C GLY A 15 42.11 6.00 11.65
N ASN A 16 41.46 7.06 11.15
CA ASN A 16 41.07 7.13 9.75
C ASN A 16 42.30 7.11 8.83
N ASP A 17 42.46 6.01 8.13
CA ASP A 17 43.57 5.71 7.27
C ASP A 17 43.21 5.94 5.80
N THR A 18 44.16 6.48 5.05
CA THR A 18 44.02 6.63 3.59
C THR A 18 45.20 5.93 2.94
N ILE A 19 44.92 4.87 2.17
CA ILE A 19 45.93 4.05 1.50
C ILE A 19 45.74 4.15 -0.01
N THR A 20 46.86 4.26 -0.73
CA THR A 20 46.90 4.12 -2.18
C THR A 20 47.73 2.89 -2.53
N LEU A 21 47.12 1.92 -3.19
CA LEU A 21 47.76 0.73 -3.72
C LEU A 21 48.72 1.08 -4.85
N ALA A 22 49.68 0.21 -5.07
CA ALA A 22 50.62 0.29 -6.18
C ALA A 22 50.58 -1.03 -6.95
N ALA A 23 51.59 -1.30 -7.77
CA ALA A 23 51.73 -2.61 -8.38
C ALA A 23 52.21 -3.66 -7.36
N GLY A 24 52.06 -4.94 -7.70
CA GLY A 24 52.43 -6.06 -6.85
C GLY A 24 51.23 -6.62 -6.10
N ASP A 25 51.47 -7.61 -5.25
CA ASP A 25 50.43 -8.23 -4.43
C ASP A 25 50.46 -7.59 -3.03
N ASP A 26 49.46 -6.80 -2.71
CA ASP A 26 49.32 -6.02 -1.48
C ASP A 26 48.34 -6.71 -0.50
N ALA A 27 48.78 -6.92 0.74
CA ALA A 27 47.92 -7.34 1.85
C ALA A 27 47.68 -6.15 2.79
N VAL A 28 46.43 -5.67 2.85
CA VAL A 28 46.05 -4.46 3.58
C VAL A 28 45.02 -4.81 4.66
N ASN A 29 45.27 -4.33 5.89
CA ASN A 29 44.30 -4.31 6.97
C ASN A 29 44.36 -2.93 7.63
N THR A 30 43.27 -2.17 7.59
CA THR A 30 43.28 -0.80 8.08
C THR A 30 42.96 -0.64 9.58
N GLY A 31 42.39 -1.69 10.19
CA GLY A 31 42.16 -1.72 11.63
C GLY A 31 40.81 -1.11 11.98
N ALA A 32 40.75 -0.08 12.81
CA ALA A 32 39.50 0.60 13.12
C ALA A 32 39.59 2.06 12.68
N GLY A 33 38.47 2.65 12.24
CA GLY A 33 38.47 4.01 11.74
C GLY A 33 37.50 4.13 10.59
N SER A 34 37.37 5.33 10.03
CA SER A 34 36.75 5.47 8.70
C SER A 34 37.86 5.56 7.67
N ASP A 35 38.11 4.44 7.03
CA ASP A 35 39.25 4.17 6.19
C ASP A 35 38.88 4.24 4.71
N SER A 36 39.88 4.49 3.87
CA SER A 36 39.73 4.50 2.42
C SER A 36 40.98 3.92 1.76
N VAL A 37 40.76 2.91 0.93
CA VAL A 37 41.78 2.30 0.08
C VAL A 37 41.48 2.64 -1.38
N SER A 38 42.49 3.08 -2.11
CA SER A 38 42.39 3.54 -3.50
C SER A 38 43.48 2.94 -4.36
N GLY A 39 43.33 2.95 -5.68
CA GLY A 39 44.28 2.33 -6.62
C GLY A 39 43.76 1.02 -7.21
N THR A 40 44.48 0.49 -8.18
CA THR A 40 44.07 -0.73 -8.89
C THR A 40 44.33 -1.97 -8.03
N VAL A 41 43.30 -2.78 -7.82
CA VAL A 41 43.40 -4.07 -7.14
C VAL A 41 43.84 -5.15 -8.14
N GLY A 42 44.97 -5.78 -7.84
CA GLY A 42 45.56 -6.91 -8.56
C GLY A 42 45.00 -8.27 -8.12
N ALA A 43 45.42 -9.33 -8.80
CA ALA A 43 44.92 -10.70 -8.59
C ALA A 43 45.44 -11.37 -7.29
N GLY A 44 46.42 -10.76 -6.62
CA GLY A 44 46.95 -11.23 -5.34
C GLY A 44 46.71 -10.26 -4.19
N ASP A 45 45.97 -9.18 -4.45
CA ASP A 45 45.65 -8.18 -3.43
C ASP A 45 44.54 -8.69 -2.51
N ALA A 46 44.73 -8.50 -1.22
CA ALA A 46 43.75 -8.81 -0.18
C ALA A 46 43.57 -7.59 0.71
N ILE A 47 42.41 -6.96 0.66
CA ILE A 47 42.11 -5.71 1.35
C ILE A 47 41.01 -5.96 2.35
N ASN A 48 41.29 -5.68 3.62
CA ASN A 48 40.32 -5.65 4.70
C ASN A 48 40.27 -4.22 5.26
N LEU A 49 39.10 -3.61 5.21
CA LEU A 49 38.86 -2.24 5.68
C LEU A 49 38.66 -2.17 7.21
N GLY A 50 38.23 -3.29 7.80
CA GLY A 50 38.32 -3.50 9.24
C GLY A 50 37.05 -3.08 9.95
N ALA A 51 37.17 -2.27 10.99
CA ALA A 51 36.04 -1.90 11.84
C ALA A 51 35.61 -0.46 11.60
N SER A 52 34.30 -0.23 11.65
CA SER A 52 33.57 1.05 11.55
C SER A 52 33.03 1.29 10.13
N ALA A 53 32.88 2.55 9.71
CA ALA A 53 32.24 2.86 8.43
C ALA A 53 33.31 3.26 7.42
N ASP A 54 33.64 2.33 6.54
CA ASP A 54 34.66 2.47 5.52
C ASP A 54 34.05 2.71 4.13
N SER A 55 34.91 3.09 3.19
CA SER A 55 34.49 3.29 1.80
C SER A 55 35.50 2.76 0.80
N PHE A 56 34.98 2.11 -0.24
CA PHE A 56 35.79 1.64 -1.37
C PHE A 56 35.13 1.99 -2.69
N THR A 57 35.91 2.49 -3.66
CA THR A 57 35.39 2.73 -5.01
C THR A 57 35.41 1.42 -5.80
N PHE A 58 34.24 0.99 -6.27
CA PHE A 58 34.10 -0.20 -7.08
C PHE A 58 35.01 -0.18 -8.30
N GLN A 59 35.60 -1.34 -8.58
CA GLN A 59 36.30 -1.62 -9.82
C GLN A 59 36.15 -3.11 -10.14
N ALA A 60 36.24 -3.47 -11.41
CA ALA A 60 36.28 -4.87 -11.78
C ALA A 60 37.54 -5.53 -11.19
N LEU A 61 37.35 -6.53 -10.33
CA LEU A 61 38.45 -7.27 -9.71
C LEU A 61 38.92 -8.41 -10.64
N PRO A 62 40.24 -8.58 -10.84
CA PRO A 62 40.75 -9.80 -11.44
C PRO A 62 40.53 -10.99 -10.51
N SER A 63 40.47 -12.20 -11.06
CA SER A 63 40.34 -13.42 -10.25
C SER A 63 41.46 -13.50 -9.20
N GLY A 64 41.08 -13.51 -7.93
CA GLY A 64 42.00 -13.59 -6.78
C GLY A 64 42.21 -12.26 -6.04
N GLY A 65 41.80 -11.13 -6.63
CA GLY A 65 41.70 -9.87 -5.89
C GLY A 65 40.47 -9.88 -4.99
N ASP A 66 40.63 -9.41 -3.76
CA ASP A 66 39.60 -9.47 -2.71
C ASP A 66 39.54 -8.15 -1.93
N VAL A 67 38.31 -7.66 -1.70
CA VAL A 67 38.01 -6.45 -0.94
C VAL A 67 36.89 -6.74 0.04
N ASP A 68 37.21 -6.61 1.32
CA ASP A 68 36.36 -6.95 2.44
C ASP A 68 36.13 -5.71 3.32
N GLY A 69 34.86 -5.31 3.52
CA GLY A 69 34.48 -4.27 4.47
C GLY A 69 34.70 -4.68 5.93
N ASP A 70 34.68 -5.99 6.20
CA ASP A 70 34.77 -6.60 7.52
C ASP A 70 33.60 -6.24 8.46
N THR A 71 33.77 -5.38 9.46
CA THR A 71 32.69 -5.07 10.42
C THR A 71 32.32 -3.61 10.42
N GLY A 72 31.05 -3.32 10.19
CA GLY A 72 30.51 -2.00 10.45
C GLY A 72 29.42 -1.65 9.47
N SER A 73 29.54 -0.48 8.85
CA SER A 73 28.55 -0.04 7.85
C SER A 73 29.31 0.51 6.67
N ASP A 74 29.74 -0.41 5.81
CA ASP A 74 30.72 -0.14 4.78
C ASP A 74 30.04 0.21 3.46
N THR A 75 30.63 1.17 2.74
CA THR A 75 30.04 1.72 1.52
C THR A 75 30.86 1.38 0.28
N LEU A 76 30.23 0.67 -0.64
CA LEU A 76 30.75 0.48 -1.98
C LEU A 76 30.29 1.62 -2.88
N VAL A 77 31.23 2.42 -3.39
CA VAL A 77 30.96 3.56 -4.26
C VAL A 77 31.06 3.13 -5.72
N TYR A 78 29.96 3.17 -6.45
CA TYR A 78 29.88 2.76 -7.84
C TYR A 78 29.82 3.97 -8.79
N SER A 79 30.58 3.92 -9.89
CA SER A 79 30.65 5.04 -10.85
C SER A 79 30.93 4.60 -12.29
N LEU A 80 30.79 3.31 -12.59
CA LEU A 80 31.03 2.77 -13.93
C LEU A 80 29.73 2.75 -14.75
N ALA A 81 29.85 2.55 -16.06
CA ALA A 81 28.73 2.53 -17.00
C ALA A 81 28.37 1.10 -17.41
N THR A 82 28.02 0.25 -16.44
CA THR A 82 27.69 -1.16 -16.66
C THR A 82 26.60 -1.62 -15.69
N ASP A 83 25.66 -2.40 -16.17
CA ASP A 83 24.60 -2.96 -15.33
C ASP A 83 25.19 -4.01 -14.40
N LEU A 84 24.83 -3.94 -13.12
CA LEU A 84 25.33 -4.84 -12.07
C LEU A 84 24.24 -5.15 -11.07
N THR A 85 24.37 -6.33 -10.46
CA THR A 85 23.61 -6.69 -9.25
C THR A 85 24.54 -6.63 -8.05
N PHE A 86 24.14 -5.88 -7.04
CA PHE A 86 24.74 -5.83 -5.72
C PHE A 86 23.82 -6.59 -4.76
N ASP A 87 24.30 -7.67 -4.16
CA ASP A 87 23.54 -8.47 -3.19
C ASP A 87 24.17 -8.37 -1.81
N PHE A 88 23.65 -7.47 -0.99
CA PHE A 88 24.12 -7.26 0.39
C PHE A 88 23.45 -8.22 1.38
N SER A 89 22.54 -9.08 0.93
CA SER A 89 21.95 -10.14 1.77
C SER A 89 22.93 -11.27 2.08
N VAL A 90 24.01 -11.38 1.30
CA VAL A 90 25.11 -12.32 1.51
C VAL A 90 26.36 -11.60 2.03
N THR A 91 27.22 -12.33 2.74
CA THR A 91 28.46 -11.76 3.29
C THR A 91 29.66 -11.82 2.33
N THR A 92 29.61 -12.68 1.30
CA THR A 92 30.72 -12.86 0.35
C THR A 92 30.22 -12.92 -1.08
N GLY A 93 30.97 -12.31 -2.00
CA GLY A 93 30.61 -12.32 -3.42
C GLY A 93 29.41 -11.43 -3.73
N GLN A 94 29.36 -10.25 -3.11
CA GLN A 94 28.22 -9.35 -3.10
C GLN A 94 28.00 -8.60 -4.43
N VAL A 95 28.90 -8.73 -5.42
CA VAL A 95 28.71 -8.07 -6.73
C VAL A 95 28.73 -9.09 -7.86
N ILE A 96 27.69 -9.07 -8.67
CA ILE A 96 27.43 -10.02 -9.76
C ILE A 96 27.28 -9.25 -11.08
N ALA A 97 28.08 -9.64 -12.08
CA ALA A 97 27.94 -9.22 -13.47
C ALA A 97 27.65 -10.46 -14.33
N GLY A 98 26.39 -10.70 -14.67
CA GLY A 98 26.01 -11.92 -15.41
C GLY A 98 26.45 -13.19 -14.66
N PRO A 99 27.23 -14.11 -15.28
CA PRO A 99 27.66 -15.35 -14.63
C PRO A 99 28.92 -15.20 -13.74
N THR A 100 29.50 -14.00 -13.63
CA THR A 100 30.74 -13.77 -12.87
C THR A 100 30.48 -13.00 -11.58
N THR A 101 31.08 -13.46 -10.49
CA THR A 101 31.06 -12.82 -9.16
C THR A 101 32.40 -12.14 -8.90
N TYR A 102 32.38 -10.91 -8.39
CA TYR A 102 33.57 -10.19 -7.94
C TYR A 102 33.86 -10.48 -6.45
N GLY A 103 35.13 -10.41 -6.05
CA GLY A 103 35.59 -10.62 -4.67
C GLY A 103 35.30 -9.43 -3.75
N TYR A 104 34.03 -9.07 -3.60
CA TYR A 104 33.56 -8.07 -2.64
C TYR A 104 32.77 -8.77 -1.52
N SER A 105 33.07 -8.42 -0.27
CA SER A 105 32.49 -9.04 0.93
C SER A 105 32.22 -8.01 2.02
N ASN A 106 31.23 -8.29 2.88
CA ASN A 106 30.85 -7.50 4.06
C ASN A 106 30.72 -5.98 3.81
N PHE A 107 30.10 -5.60 2.70
CA PHE A 107 29.53 -4.26 2.52
C PHE A 107 28.05 -4.28 2.83
N GLU A 108 27.52 -3.16 3.33
CA GLU A 108 26.08 -3.00 3.61
C GLU A 108 25.45 -1.93 2.71
N ASN A 109 26.26 -0.99 2.22
CA ASN A 109 25.77 0.21 1.54
C ASN A 109 26.27 0.29 0.10
N LEU A 110 25.42 0.82 -0.77
CA LEU A 110 25.74 1.20 -2.13
C LEU A 110 25.59 2.71 -2.29
N ASN A 111 26.59 3.33 -2.90
CA ASN A 111 26.49 4.69 -3.40
C ASN A 111 26.85 4.74 -4.89
N ALA A 112 25.83 4.70 -5.73
CA ALA A 112 25.92 4.89 -7.18
C ALA A 112 25.39 6.27 -7.63
N ALA A 113 25.24 7.21 -6.69
CA ALA A 113 24.72 8.54 -6.98
C ALA A 113 25.56 9.23 -8.05
N GLY A 114 24.94 9.57 -9.18
CA GLY A 114 25.58 10.21 -10.32
C GLY A 114 26.03 9.28 -11.45
N VAL A 115 25.74 7.97 -11.35
CA VAL A 115 25.78 7.09 -12.53
C VAL A 115 24.73 7.56 -13.53
N GLY A 116 25.14 7.68 -14.80
CA GLY A 116 24.32 8.28 -15.85
C GLY A 116 23.18 7.38 -16.32
N VAL A 117 22.30 7.95 -17.15
CA VAL A 117 21.16 7.24 -17.76
C VAL A 117 21.60 6.00 -18.55
N GLY A 118 20.78 4.94 -18.50
CA GLY A 118 21.00 3.68 -19.24
C GLY A 118 21.99 2.72 -18.57
N VAL A 119 22.17 2.86 -17.26
CA VAL A 119 22.86 1.87 -16.42
C VAL A 119 21.85 1.44 -15.37
N ASP A 120 21.46 0.18 -15.44
CA ASP A 120 20.39 -0.36 -14.60
C ASP A 120 21.04 -1.19 -13.49
N LEU A 121 20.82 -0.81 -12.23
CA LEU A 121 21.38 -1.46 -11.07
C LEU A 121 20.30 -2.24 -10.33
N THR A 122 20.67 -3.43 -9.86
CA THR A 122 19.85 -4.16 -8.89
C THR A 122 20.57 -4.16 -7.55
N ALA A 123 20.00 -3.58 -6.51
CA ALA A 123 20.54 -3.65 -5.15
C ALA A 123 19.61 -4.47 -4.26
N VAL A 124 20.11 -5.59 -3.73
CA VAL A 124 19.39 -6.43 -2.77
C VAL A 124 19.82 -6.04 -1.36
N ASP A 125 18.84 -5.65 -0.57
CA ASP A 125 18.98 -5.28 0.83
C ASP A 125 19.43 -6.47 1.69
N GLY A 126 20.25 -6.17 2.69
CA GLY A 126 20.76 -7.12 3.67
C GLY A 126 20.32 -6.74 5.08
N ALA A 127 20.64 -7.58 6.07
CA ALA A 127 20.36 -7.24 7.46
C ALA A 127 21.56 -6.50 8.09
N ALA A 128 21.52 -5.17 8.18
CA ALA A 128 22.55 -4.38 8.89
C ALA A 128 22.04 -3.80 10.22
N ALA A 129 22.87 -3.86 11.28
CA ALA A 129 22.50 -3.35 12.61
C ALA A 129 22.26 -1.82 12.65
N GLY A 130 22.78 -1.08 11.67
CA GLY A 130 22.58 0.37 11.51
C GLY A 130 21.56 0.76 10.44
N GLY A 131 20.96 -0.22 9.76
CA GLY A 131 20.25 -0.02 8.49
C GLY A 131 21.21 0.08 7.30
N ASN A 132 20.66 -0.16 6.12
CA ASN A 132 21.34 -0.12 4.83
C ASN A 132 21.05 1.21 4.12
N SER A 133 22.03 1.71 3.37
CA SER A 133 21.89 2.89 2.51
C SER A 133 22.16 2.47 1.06
N LEU A 134 21.10 2.36 0.28
CA LEU A 134 21.17 1.95 -1.13
C LEU A 134 20.76 3.14 -2.01
N LEU A 135 21.75 3.81 -2.59
CA LEU A 135 21.58 4.92 -3.53
C LEU A 135 21.97 4.43 -4.93
N THR A 136 21.03 4.40 -5.86
CA THR A 136 21.25 3.95 -7.23
C THR A 136 21.50 5.13 -8.20
N GLY A 137 21.53 4.86 -9.50
CA GLY A 137 21.96 5.78 -10.56
C GLY A 137 20.81 6.61 -11.12
N LEU A 138 20.95 7.05 -12.39
CA LEU A 138 19.90 7.72 -13.19
C LEU A 138 19.15 6.76 -14.15
N GLY A 139 19.46 5.45 -14.10
CA GLY A 139 18.90 4.42 -14.98
C GLY A 139 17.61 3.83 -14.44
N ASP A 140 17.13 2.73 -15.02
CA ASP A 140 15.92 2.03 -14.53
C ASP A 140 16.36 1.00 -13.48
N ASP A 141 16.42 1.42 -12.23
CA ASP A 141 17.01 0.67 -11.12
C ASP A 141 15.97 -0.19 -10.37
N ILE A 142 16.46 -1.25 -9.71
CA ILE A 142 15.67 -2.13 -8.86
C ILE A 142 16.30 -2.18 -7.47
N ILE A 143 15.54 -1.85 -6.44
CA ILE A 143 15.90 -2.13 -5.04
C ILE A 143 15.02 -3.27 -4.54
N VAL A 144 15.64 -4.34 -4.06
CA VAL A 144 14.95 -5.54 -3.56
C VAL A 144 15.06 -5.58 -2.04
N VAL A 145 13.93 -5.64 -1.35
CA VAL A 145 13.84 -5.69 0.11
C VAL A 145 13.16 -6.98 0.53
N SER A 146 13.67 -7.64 1.57
CA SER A 146 12.98 -8.76 2.21
C SER A 146 12.26 -8.28 3.46
N VAL A 147 11.03 -8.76 3.70
CA VAL A 147 10.32 -8.54 4.97
C VAL A 147 11.11 -9.02 6.20
N SER A 148 12.07 -9.94 6.00
CA SER A 148 12.92 -10.48 7.06
C SER A 148 14.20 -9.68 7.31
N SER A 149 14.65 -8.86 6.34
CA SER A 149 15.84 -8.01 6.48
C SER A 149 15.49 -6.56 6.79
N PHE A 150 14.27 -6.14 6.48
CA PHE A 150 13.79 -4.76 6.60
C PHE A 150 14.09 -4.13 7.97
N SER A 151 14.66 -2.93 7.91
CA SER A 151 14.88 -2.04 9.05
C SER A 151 14.26 -0.67 8.79
N ALA A 152 13.63 -0.10 9.80
CA ALA A 152 13.11 1.28 9.72
C ALA A 152 14.21 2.35 9.58
N LEU A 153 15.49 1.96 9.74
CA LEU A 153 16.64 2.84 9.54
C LEU A 153 17.14 2.84 8.08
N ASP A 154 16.63 1.95 7.23
CA ASP A 154 17.09 1.85 5.85
C ASP A 154 16.77 3.11 5.04
N VAL A 155 17.68 3.45 4.12
CA VAL A 155 17.56 4.59 3.21
C VAL A 155 17.73 4.08 1.78
N PHE A 156 16.65 4.15 1.00
CA PHE A 156 16.63 3.73 -0.39
C PHE A 156 16.35 4.90 -1.31
N GLN A 157 17.22 5.16 -2.27
CA GLN A 157 17.02 6.22 -3.25
C GLN A 157 17.35 5.68 -4.62
N ALA A 158 16.37 5.75 -5.51
CA ALA A 158 16.57 5.62 -6.94
C ALA A 158 16.35 7.00 -7.56
N ASP A 159 17.19 7.40 -8.51
CA ASP A 159 17.10 8.72 -9.13
C ASP A 159 16.86 8.54 -10.63
N GLY A 160 16.10 9.43 -11.27
CA GLY A 160 15.89 9.32 -12.72
C GLY A 160 15.02 8.10 -13.08
N GLY A 161 15.26 7.51 -14.25
CA GLY A 161 14.67 6.21 -14.61
C GLY A 161 13.15 6.02 -14.56
N GLY A 162 12.75 4.77 -14.78
CA GLY A 162 11.55 4.17 -14.20
C GLY A 162 11.98 3.11 -13.19
N ASP A 163 12.02 3.50 -11.92
CA ASP A 163 12.61 2.70 -10.86
C ASP A 163 11.58 1.82 -10.14
N GLN A 164 12.07 0.70 -9.60
CA GLN A 164 11.25 -0.29 -8.92
C GLN A 164 11.76 -0.62 -7.51
N LEU A 165 10.85 -0.57 -6.54
CA LEU A 165 11.00 -1.25 -5.26
C LEU A 165 10.35 -2.64 -5.32
N THR A 166 11.13 -3.69 -5.15
CA THR A 166 10.62 -5.06 -5.01
C THR A 166 10.55 -5.46 -3.53
N VAL A 167 9.41 -5.99 -3.09
CA VAL A 167 9.18 -6.51 -1.75
C VAL A 167 9.00 -8.02 -1.79
N ASN A 168 9.86 -8.74 -1.06
CA ASN A 168 9.89 -10.20 -0.99
C ASN A 168 9.61 -10.72 0.43
N GLY A 169 9.02 -11.91 0.50
CA GLY A 169 8.76 -12.62 1.76
C GLY A 169 7.40 -12.28 2.36
N SER A 170 6.91 -13.15 3.25
CA SER A 170 5.54 -13.08 3.77
C SER A 170 5.46 -12.88 5.28
N GLY A 171 4.29 -12.44 5.75
CA GLY A 171 3.95 -12.37 7.19
C GLY A 171 4.65 -11.26 7.98
N GLY A 172 5.22 -10.26 7.30
CA GLY A 172 5.83 -9.07 7.89
C GLY A 172 5.27 -7.78 7.30
N THR A 173 5.72 -6.65 7.86
CA THR A 173 5.33 -5.31 7.38
C THR A 173 6.54 -4.56 6.83
N VAL A 174 6.42 -4.07 5.60
CA VAL A 174 7.35 -3.11 5.01
C VAL A 174 6.67 -1.76 4.93
N THR A 175 7.25 -0.76 5.58
CA THR A 175 6.77 0.62 5.54
C THR A 175 7.80 1.49 4.85
N MET A 176 7.43 2.06 3.69
CA MET A 176 8.27 3.03 3.02
C MET A 176 8.51 4.23 3.93
N GLN A 177 9.77 4.55 4.18
CA GLN A 177 10.13 5.73 4.95
C GLN A 177 10.05 7.00 4.08
N ALA A 178 10.08 8.17 4.71
CA ALA A 178 10.16 9.44 3.98
C ALA A 178 11.48 9.61 3.21
N SER A 179 12.52 8.88 3.64
CA SER A 179 13.82 8.80 2.96
C SER A 179 13.81 7.91 1.72
N TRP A 180 12.70 7.20 1.45
CA TRP A 180 12.56 6.31 0.30
C TRP A 180 12.00 7.09 -0.88
N THR A 181 12.84 7.45 -1.82
CA THR A 181 12.51 8.40 -2.89
C THR A 181 12.87 7.90 -4.27
N GLY A 182 12.16 8.45 -5.27
CA GLY A 182 12.40 8.24 -6.69
C GLY A 182 12.01 6.87 -7.22
N PHE A 183 11.10 6.16 -6.53
CA PHE A 183 10.45 4.99 -7.08
C PHE A 183 9.16 5.37 -7.81
N GLU A 184 9.00 4.88 -9.04
CA GLU A 184 7.75 4.95 -9.79
C GLU A 184 6.89 3.71 -9.57
N THR A 185 7.51 2.57 -9.30
CA THR A 185 6.82 1.30 -9.15
C THR A 185 7.19 0.55 -7.86
N VAL A 186 6.21 -0.18 -7.33
CA VAL A 186 6.40 -1.17 -6.26
C VAL A 186 5.85 -2.50 -6.74
N GLN A 187 6.62 -3.56 -6.55
CA GLN A 187 6.20 -4.93 -6.83
C GLN A 187 6.27 -5.77 -5.55
N ILE A 188 5.14 -6.30 -5.11
CA ILE A 188 5.03 -7.23 -4.00
C ILE A 188 4.99 -8.64 -4.59
N ASN A 189 5.95 -9.50 -4.21
CA ASN A 189 6.08 -10.83 -4.81
C ASN A 189 5.42 -11.95 -3.98
N SER A 190 4.95 -11.64 -2.77
CA SER A 190 4.29 -12.57 -1.88
C SER A 190 3.49 -11.82 -0.82
N GLY A 191 2.41 -12.44 -0.33
CA GLY A 191 1.51 -11.86 0.68
C GLY A 191 2.24 -11.17 1.82
N ALA A 192 2.23 -9.84 1.79
CA ALA A 192 2.94 -8.96 2.70
C ALA A 192 2.06 -7.78 3.10
N VAL A 193 2.34 -7.21 4.28
CA VAL A 193 1.78 -5.91 4.65
C VAL A 193 2.70 -4.83 4.11
N PHE A 194 2.23 -4.05 3.15
CA PHE A 194 2.96 -2.94 2.55
C PHE A 194 2.30 -1.61 2.88
N VAL A 195 3.08 -0.67 3.40
CA VAL A 195 2.62 0.70 3.68
C VAL A 195 3.41 1.67 2.82
N ALA A 196 2.75 2.23 1.81
CA ALA A 196 3.32 3.26 0.95
C ALA A 196 3.50 4.58 1.72
N ASN A 197 4.53 5.34 1.37
CA ASN A 197 4.69 6.70 1.85
C ASN A 197 3.82 7.68 1.03
N THR A 198 4.00 8.99 1.23
CA THR A 198 3.22 10.02 0.52
C THR A 198 3.69 10.30 -0.91
N THR A 199 4.50 9.42 -1.51
CA THR A 199 4.98 9.56 -2.89
C THR A 199 3.81 9.55 -3.87
N ALA A 200 3.74 10.59 -4.70
CA ALA A 200 2.73 10.72 -5.73
C ALA A 200 3.04 9.82 -6.94
N ASN A 201 2.00 9.42 -7.68
CA ASN A 201 2.07 8.58 -8.89
C ASN A 201 2.75 7.21 -8.71
N LEU A 202 2.86 6.70 -7.48
CA LEU A 202 3.41 5.38 -7.22
C LEU A 202 2.45 4.30 -7.74
N ALA A 203 2.95 3.42 -8.62
CA ALA A 203 2.20 2.26 -9.10
C ALA A 203 2.58 1.01 -8.30
N ILE A 204 1.64 0.46 -7.55
CA ILE A 204 1.84 -0.68 -6.66
C ILE A 204 1.17 -1.91 -7.29
N SER A 205 1.95 -2.97 -7.50
CA SER A 205 1.45 -4.27 -7.94
C SER A 205 1.59 -5.28 -6.79
N GLY A 206 0.47 -5.91 -6.44
CA GLY A 206 0.41 -7.05 -5.54
C GLY A 206 0.86 -8.35 -6.18
N SER A 207 0.75 -9.42 -5.41
CA SER A 207 1.16 -10.76 -5.71
C SER A 207 -0.02 -11.63 -6.19
N VAL A 208 -0.01 -12.91 -5.89
CA VAL A 208 -1.15 -13.83 -6.13
C VAL A 208 -1.65 -14.42 -4.81
N ALA A 209 -1.16 -13.87 -3.71
CA ALA A 209 -1.45 -14.24 -2.35
C ALA A 209 -1.91 -12.98 -1.64
N ASP A 210 -2.62 -13.16 -0.55
CA ASP A 210 -3.28 -12.11 0.23
C ASP A 210 -2.30 -10.99 0.59
N ASP A 211 -2.49 -9.83 -0.03
CA ASP A 211 -1.72 -8.63 0.21
C ASP A 211 -2.49 -7.64 1.08
N ASP A 212 -1.76 -6.95 1.95
CA ASP A 212 -2.31 -5.89 2.77
C ASP A 212 -1.60 -4.58 2.40
N ILE A 213 -2.26 -3.76 1.58
CA ILE A 213 -1.66 -2.57 0.97
C ILE A 213 -2.28 -1.32 1.55
N THR A 214 -1.48 -0.51 2.23
CA THR A 214 -1.88 0.82 2.72
C THR A 214 -1.32 1.92 1.82
N VAL A 215 -2.21 2.81 1.37
CA VAL A 215 -1.90 3.96 0.49
C VAL A 215 -2.34 5.28 1.10
N GLY A 216 -1.62 6.34 0.76
CA GLY A 216 -1.73 7.66 1.38
C GLY A 216 -1.78 8.84 0.42
N ALA A 217 -1.52 8.65 -0.88
CA ALA A 217 -1.63 9.71 -1.87
C ALA A 217 -2.66 9.36 -2.95
N SER A 218 -3.50 10.32 -3.35
CA SER A 218 -4.58 10.10 -4.33
C SER A 218 -4.13 9.77 -5.74
N SER A 219 -2.89 10.09 -6.08
CA SER A 219 -2.32 9.73 -7.38
C SER A 219 -1.74 8.31 -7.43
N GLN A 220 -1.70 7.58 -6.30
CA GLN A 220 -1.20 6.21 -6.29
C GLN A 220 -2.15 5.31 -7.09
N THR A 221 -1.64 4.21 -7.63
CA THR A 221 -2.45 3.17 -8.26
C THR A 221 -2.12 1.83 -7.64
N VAL A 222 -3.11 0.99 -7.39
CA VAL A 222 -2.93 -0.35 -6.81
C VAL A 222 -3.49 -1.40 -7.77
N ASN A 223 -2.75 -2.48 -8.02
CA ASN A 223 -3.23 -3.64 -8.74
C ASN A 223 -2.83 -4.91 -7.97
N THR A 224 -3.74 -5.54 -7.23
CA THR A 224 -3.39 -6.65 -6.32
C THR A 224 -3.31 -8.01 -7.00
N SER A 225 -3.78 -8.11 -8.24
CA SER A 225 -3.67 -9.28 -9.12
C SER A 225 -4.49 -10.52 -8.69
N GLY A 226 -4.19 -11.17 -7.56
CA GLY A 226 -4.92 -12.36 -7.07
C GLY A 226 -4.73 -12.58 -5.57
N GLY A 227 -5.61 -13.34 -4.93
CA GLY A 227 -5.63 -13.53 -3.48
C GLY A 227 -6.82 -12.80 -2.85
N ASP A 228 -6.91 -12.83 -1.53
CA ASP A 228 -7.94 -12.07 -0.80
C ASP A 228 -7.27 -10.82 -0.23
N ASP A 229 -7.34 -9.71 -0.97
CA ASP A 229 -6.50 -8.55 -0.71
C ASP A 229 -7.19 -7.49 0.15
N ILE A 230 -6.43 -6.81 0.99
CA ILE A 230 -6.91 -5.66 1.77
C ILE A 230 -6.22 -4.39 1.33
N ILE A 231 -6.99 -3.42 0.84
CA ILE A 231 -6.49 -2.13 0.39
C ILE A 231 -6.97 -1.04 1.33
N ARG A 232 -6.04 -0.49 2.12
CA ARG A 232 -6.31 0.57 3.09
C ARG A 232 -6.00 1.94 2.51
N VAL A 233 -7.02 2.79 2.43
CA VAL A 233 -6.88 4.18 2.00
C VAL A 233 -6.92 5.11 3.21
N THR A 234 -5.78 5.73 3.50
CA THR A 234 -5.62 6.65 4.65
C THR A 234 -5.78 8.12 4.27
N SER A 235 -5.68 8.44 2.97
CA SER A 235 -5.85 9.79 2.47
C SER A 235 -7.34 10.16 2.37
N GLY A 236 -7.66 11.45 2.49
CA GLY A 236 -9.03 11.96 2.30
C GLY A 236 -9.53 11.93 0.84
N THR A 237 -8.74 11.36 -0.06
CA THR A 237 -9.00 11.24 -1.50
C THR A 237 -8.55 9.86 -1.98
N MET A 238 -9.33 9.18 -2.81
CA MET A 238 -8.98 7.84 -3.29
C MET A 238 -7.74 7.83 -4.20
N PRO A 239 -6.97 6.74 -4.22
CA PRO A 239 -6.04 6.41 -5.29
C PRO A 239 -6.73 6.51 -6.66
N SER A 240 -5.96 6.85 -7.68
CA SER A 240 -6.48 7.14 -9.02
C SER A 240 -6.98 5.89 -9.76
N THR A 241 -6.50 4.71 -9.37
CA THR A 241 -6.92 3.41 -9.90
C THR A 241 -6.65 2.34 -8.84
N ILE A 242 -7.61 1.44 -8.62
CA ILE A 242 -7.48 0.27 -7.76
C ILE A 242 -8.08 -0.89 -8.55
N THR A 243 -7.25 -1.84 -8.93
CA THR A 243 -7.71 -3.11 -9.48
C THR A 243 -7.41 -4.14 -8.41
N ALA A 244 -8.41 -4.50 -7.64
CA ALA A 244 -8.30 -5.73 -6.88
C ALA A 244 -8.54 -6.88 -7.86
N GLY A 245 -7.73 -7.91 -7.75
CA GLY A 245 -7.92 -9.12 -8.51
C GLY A 245 -7.88 -10.23 -7.50
N GLY A 246 -8.86 -11.13 -7.54
CA GLY A 246 -8.98 -12.03 -6.40
C GLY A 246 -9.67 -13.29 -6.77
N ASP A 247 -10.97 -13.26 -7.01
CA ASP A 247 -11.70 -14.51 -7.18
C ASP A 247 -12.69 -14.50 -8.35
N THR A 248 -12.57 -15.50 -9.23
CA THR A 248 -13.40 -15.58 -10.45
C THR A 248 -14.69 -16.38 -10.26
N ALA A 249 -14.99 -16.90 -9.07
CA ALA A 249 -16.12 -17.83 -8.96
C ALA A 249 -16.71 -18.12 -7.56
N GLY A 250 -16.34 -17.39 -6.50
CA GLY A 250 -17.06 -17.47 -5.23
C GLY A 250 -18.40 -16.75 -5.31
N THR A 251 -19.48 -17.35 -4.80
CA THR A 251 -20.61 -16.52 -4.34
C THR A 251 -20.09 -15.71 -3.15
N PRO A 252 -20.31 -14.38 -3.07
CA PRO A 252 -19.85 -13.56 -1.95
C PRO A 252 -20.07 -14.29 -0.61
N ASP A 253 -19.01 -14.58 0.12
CA ASP A 253 -19.13 -15.31 1.39
C ASP A 253 -19.43 -14.32 2.52
N PHE A 254 -20.71 -14.02 2.68
CA PHE A 254 -21.19 -13.19 3.80
C PHE A 254 -20.84 -13.78 5.19
N ALA A 255 -20.44 -15.05 5.31
CA ALA A 255 -20.05 -15.65 6.58
C ALA A 255 -18.57 -15.41 6.94
N ASN A 256 -17.74 -15.08 5.94
CA ASN A 256 -16.33 -14.75 6.14
C ASN A 256 -15.94 -13.57 5.23
N PRO A 257 -16.10 -12.32 5.70
CA PRO A 257 -15.87 -11.14 4.88
C PRO A 257 -14.40 -10.89 4.47
N PHE A 258 -13.51 -11.81 4.82
CA PHE A 258 -12.09 -11.76 4.50
C PHE A 258 -11.67 -12.80 3.45
N ASP A 259 -12.60 -13.58 2.89
CA ASP A 259 -12.34 -14.47 1.75
C ASP A 259 -12.62 -13.73 0.40
N ASP A 260 -12.66 -12.40 0.42
CA ASP A 260 -13.01 -11.51 -0.69
C ASP A 260 -12.04 -10.31 -0.71
N ASP A 261 -11.90 -9.59 -1.85
CA ASP A 261 -11.10 -8.37 -1.89
C ASP A 261 -11.81 -7.22 -1.17
N VAL A 262 -11.08 -6.57 -0.25
CA VAL A 262 -11.60 -5.56 0.66
C VAL A 262 -10.92 -4.21 0.45
N ILE A 263 -11.73 -3.16 0.28
CA ILE A 263 -11.27 -1.77 0.46
C ILE A 263 -11.66 -1.27 1.86
N VAL A 264 -10.69 -0.76 2.61
CA VAL A 264 -10.92 -0.08 3.89
C VAL A 264 -10.54 1.40 3.79
N ILE A 265 -11.51 2.29 3.98
CA ILE A 265 -11.33 3.73 3.96
C ILE A 265 -11.30 4.24 5.39
N SER A 266 -10.14 4.71 5.84
CA SER A 266 -9.94 5.24 7.20
C SER A 266 -9.64 6.75 7.23
N GLY A 267 -9.35 7.34 6.06
CA GLY A 267 -9.19 8.79 5.91
C GLY A 267 -10.53 9.52 5.79
N GLY A 268 -10.65 10.70 6.39
CA GLY A 268 -11.82 11.56 6.22
C GLY A 268 -11.78 12.39 4.95
N GLY A 269 -12.92 12.57 4.28
CA GLY A 269 -13.02 13.35 3.05
C GLY A 269 -13.99 12.75 2.02
N ALA A 270 -14.21 13.47 0.92
CA ALA A 270 -14.98 12.93 -0.20
C ALA A 270 -14.15 11.89 -0.98
N VAL A 271 -14.71 10.70 -1.17
CA VAL A 271 -14.03 9.53 -1.74
C VAL A 271 -14.75 9.18 -3.05
N THR A 272 -14.40 9.87 -4.11
CA THR A 272 -14.96 9.57 -5.43
C THR A 272 -14.27 8.35 -6.03
N PHE A 273 -15.02 7.29 -6.35
CA PHE A 273 -14.48 6.16 -7.10
C PHE A 273 -14.49 6.55 -8.57
N GLY A 274 -13.31 6.57 -9.18
CA GLY A 274 -13.21 6.65 -10.63
C GLY A 274 -13.68 5.35 -11.27
N PRO A 275 -13.90 5.34 -12.60
CA PRO A 275 -14.18 4.10 -13.35
C PRO A 275 -13.04 3.07 -13.30
N GLY A 276 -11.89 3.41 -12.70
CA GLY A 276 -10.73 2.53 -12.55
C GLY A 276 -10.71 1.73 -11.25
N ILE A 277 -11.81 1.64 -10.50
CA ILE A 277 -11.90 0.78 -9.30
C ILE A 277 -12.64 -0.51 -9.65
N THR A 278 -11.96 -1.63 -9.84
CA THR A 278 -12.56 -2.91 -10.30
C THR A 278 -12.14 -4.09 -9.44
N GLY A 279 -12.98 -5.12 -9.36
CA GLY A 279 -12.67 -6.39 -8.68
C GLY A 279 -12.59 -6.27 -7.16
N VAL A 280 -13.32 -5.32 -6.58
CA VAL A 280 -13.45 -5.17 -5.12
C VAL A 280 -14.85 -5.62 -4.75
N GLU A 281 -14.97 -6.58 -3.86
CA GLU A 281 -16.26 -7.13 -3.46
C GLU A 281 -16.81 -6.41 -2.22
N GLN A 282 -15.93 -6.05 -1.27
CA GLN A 282 -16.34 -5.43 -0.02
C GLN A 282 -15.67 -4.09 0.25
N MET A 283 -16.42 -3.20 0.89
CA MET A 283 -15.95 -1.87 1.26
C MET A 283 -16.34 -1.52 2.68
N PHE A 284 -15.37 -1.07 3.47
CA PHE A 284 -15.57 -0.57 4.82
C PHE A 284 -15.17 0.90 4.89
N THR A 285 -16.05 1.75 5.41
CA THR A 285 -15.71 3.15 5.71
C THR A 285 -15.65 3.35 7.22
N GLY A 286 -14.60 4.01 7.71
CA GLY A 286 -14.53 4.45 9.11
C GLY A 286 -15.43 5.64 9.43
N ALA A 287 -15.35 6.10 10.68
CA ALA A 287 -16.26 7.09 11.30
C ALA A 287 -16.23 8.53 10.73
N THR A 288 -15.51 8.77 9.64
CA THR A 288 -15.42 10.08 8.99
C THR A 288 -16.39 10.18 7.84
N ALA A 289 -16.95 11.37 7.58
CA ALA A 289 -17.83 11.61 6.43
C ALA A 289 -17.19 11.10 5.13
N VAL A 290 -17.86 10.16 4.46
CA VAL A 290 -17.45 9.67 3.15
C VAL A 290 -18.53 9.99 2.12
N THR A 291 -18.14 10.54 0.98
CA THR A 291 -19.00 10.58 -0.21
C THR A 291 -18.53 9.50 -1.16
N LEU A 292 -19.25 8.37 -1.23
CA LEU A 292 -18.99 7.27 -2.15
C LEU A 292 -19.75 7.54 -3.45
N VAL A 293 -19.07 7.46 -4.60
CA VAL A 293 -19.71 7.46 -5.92
C VAL A 293 -19.38 6.13 -6.57
N LEU A 294 -20.28 5.16 -6.48
CA LEU A 294 -20.05 3.83 -7.05
C LEU A 294 -20.36 3.88 -8.56
N ASN A 295 -19.47 3.31 -9.38
CA ASN A 295 -19.59 3.35 -10.84
C ASN A 295 -19.49 1.96 -11.48
N ASN A 296 -19.48 0.92 -10.65
CA ASN A 296 -19.31 -0.48 -11.05
C ASN A 296 -20.29 -1.36 -10.27
N GLU A 297 -20.52 -2.55 -10.78
CA GLU A 297 -21.54 -3.50 -10.35
C GLU A 297 -21.14 -4.32 -9.11
N GLY A 298 -22.06 -4.50 -8.15
CA GLY A 298 -22.03 -5.62 -7.20
C GLY A 298 -21.29 -5.37 -5.88
N TYR A 299 -21.29 -4.15 -5.36
CA TYR A 299 -20.56 -3.84 -4.13
C TYR A 299 -21.35 -4.21 -2.87
N ILE A 300 -20.65 -4.76 -1.88
CA ILE A 300 -21.09 -4.78 -0.49
C ILE A 300 -20.43 -3.62 0.25
N VAL A 301 -21.21 -2.64 0.69
CA VAL A 301 -20.70 -1.46 1.40
C VAL A 301 -21.14 -1.48 2.85
N HIS A 302 -20.17 -1.62 3.75
CA HIS A 302 -20.30 -1.46 5.19
C HIS A 302 -19.92 -0.04 5.58
N LEU A 303 -20.89 0.69 6.13
CA LEU A 303 -20.68 2.04 6.64
C LEU A 303 -20.61 1.98 8.17
N GLU A 304 -19.43 2.20 8.76
CA GLU A 304 -19.23 2.17 10.21
C GLU A 304 -19.28 3.58 10.84
N GLY A 305 -20.46 4.00 11.30
CA GLY A 305 -20.68 5.23 12.08
C GLY A 305 -20.19 6.55 11.43
N GLY A 306 -20.45 7.71 12.05
CA GLY A 306 -19.92 9.00 11.60
C GLY A 306 -20.93 9.94 10.95
N VAL A 307 -20.57 11.23 10.84
CA VAL A 307 -21.51 12.27 10.39
C VAL A 307 -21.43 12.45 8.87
N ASN A 308 -22.57 12.49 8.17
CA ASN A 308 -22.71 12.88 6.75
C ASN A 308 -22.11 11.92 5.73
N HIS A 309 -22.41 10.62 5.85
CA HIS A 309 -22.16 9.71 4.73
C HIS A 309 -23.13 9.99 3.59
N VAL A 310 -22.58 10.10 2.39
CA VAL A 310 -23.34 10.24 1.15
C VAL A 310 -22.92 9.10 0.25
N VAL A 311 -23.84 8.21 -0.09
CA VAL A 311 -23.57 7.17 -1.09
C VAL A 311 -24.42 7.46 -2.30
N ASP A 312 -23.74 7.75 -3.41
CA ASP A 312 -24.32 7.90 -4.73
C ASP A 312 -23.95 6.65 -5.52
N SER A 313 -24.92 5.82 -5.87
CA SER A 313 -24.64 4.60 -6.65
C SER A 313 -24.44 4.89 -8.14
N GLY A 314 -24.48 6.17 -8.56
CA GLY A 314 -24.39 6.53 -9.97
C GLY A 314 -25.50 5.90 -10.82
N ASN A 315 -25.25 5.79 -12.13
CA ASN A 315 -26.12 5.05 -13.07
C ASN A 315 -25.72 3.55 -13.11
N ASN A 316 -25.54 2.91 -11.97
CA ASN A 316 -25.23 1.48 -11.90
C ASN A 316 -26.50 0.69 -12.15
N VAL A 317 -26.59 0.00 -13.30
CA VAL A 317 -27.86 -0.55 -13.82
C VAL A 317 -27.81 -2.05 -14.14
N SER A 318 -26.94 -2.86 -13.53
CA SER A 318 -26.82 -4.26 -13.98
C SER A 318 -26.50 -5.32 -12.92
N ALA A 319 -26.31 -4.94 -11.65
CA ALA A 319 -26.10 -5.89 -10.56
C ALA A 319 -26.69 -5.38 -9.24
N ASN A 320 -26.91 -6.32 -8.32
CA ASN A 320 -27.43 -6.03 -6.99
C ASN A 320 -26.34 -5.38 -6.13
N ASP A 321 -26.57 -4.15 -5.68
CA ASP A 321 -25.74 -3.54 -4.64
C ASP A 321 -26.32 -3.85 -3.25
N TYR A 322 -25.43 -4.09 -2.27
CA TYR A 322 -25.80 -4.42 -0.89
C TYR A 322 -25.22 -3.38 0.08
N PHE A 323 -26.11 -2.62 0.72
CA PHE A 323 -25.69 -1.59 1.68
C PHE A 323 -25.97 -2.05 3.11
N VAL A 324 -24.93 -2.09 3.94
CA VAL A 324 -25.00 -2.46 5.35
C VAL A 324 -24.62 -1.27 6.22
N PHE A 325 -25.54 -0.90 7.10
CA PHE A 325 -25.30 0.11 8.11
C PHE A 325 -25.02 -0.57 9.44
N GLU A 326 -23.74 -0.56 9.83
CA GLU A 326 -23.32 -1.13 11.10
C GLU A 326 -23.05 -0.01 12.11
N ASP A 327 -23.58 -0.18 13.32
CA ASP A 327 -23.36 0.75 14.40
C ASP A 327 -22.52 0.12 15.51
N SER A 328 -21.31 0.63 15.69
CA SER A 328 -20.49 0.36 16.87
C SER A 328 -20.42 1.54 17.86
N VAL A 329 -20.95 2.74 17.51
CA VAL A 329 -20.70 4.00 18.23
C VAL A 329 -21.89 4.97 18.42
N GLY A 330 -23.09 4.66 17.92
CA GLY A 330 -24.29 5.48 17.92
C GLY A 330 -24.44 6.35 16.66
N TRP A 331 -25.57 6.21 15.94
CA TRP A 331 -25.97 7.09 14.82
C TRP A 331 -26.68 8.40 15.24
N GLU A 332 -26.76 8.72 16.54
CA GLU A 332 -27.55 9.87 17.01
C GLU A 332 -27.17 11.20 16.33
N GLY A 333 -28.13 11.83 15.66
CA GLY A 333 -27.97 13.13 14.98
C GLY A 333 -27.19 13.09 13.66
N GLN A 334 -27.00 11.91 13.07
CA GLN A 334 -26.25 11.72 11.82
C GLN A 334 -27.19 11.67 10.62
N VAL A 335 -26.79 12.33 9.53
CA VAL A 335 -27.50 12.25 8.25
C VAL A 335 -26.76 11.25 7.36
N VAL A 336 -27.46 10.20 6.95
CA VAL A 336 -27.05 9.36 5.83
C VAL A 336 -27.91 9.76 4.64
N ALA A 337 -27.29 10.19 3.55
CA ALA A 337 -27.99 10.40 2.29
C ALA A 337 -27.62 9.26 1.32
N LEU A 338 -28.60 8.40 1.04
CA LEU A 338 -28.50 7.43 -0.04
C LEU A 338 -29.15 8.03 -1.28
N ASN A 339 -28.34 8.37 -2.28
CA ASN A 339 -28.79 8.72 -3.62
C ASN A 339 -28.54 7.53 -4.54
N ALA A 340 -29.19 6.40 -4.24
CA ALA A 340 -29.08 5.20 -5.06
C ALA A 340 -30.24 5.15 -6.06
N PHE A 341 -29.94 5.03 -7.35
CA PHE A 341 -30.92 4.64 -8.35
C PHE A 341 -31.05 3.12 -8.27
N LEU A 342 -32.12 2.62 -7.65
CA LEU A 342 -32.46 1.20 -7.71
C LEU A 342 -32.84 0.87 -9.17
N GLU A 343 -32.45 -0.30 -9.70
CA GLU A 343 -32.58 -0.66 -11.13
C GLU A 343 -34.03 -0.86 -11.65
N ASP A 344 -34.10 -0.92 -12.99
CA ASP A 344 -35.21 -1.17 -13.91
C ASP A 344 -36.11 -2.38 -13.57
N ALA A 345 -37.43 -2.19 -13.70
CA ALA A 345 -38.46 -3.17 -13.35
C ALA A 345 -38.52 -4.40 -14.30
N ASP A 346 -37.70 -4.41 -15.36
CA ASP A 346 -37.79 -5.37 -16.47
C ASP A 346 -36.81 -6.56 -16.37
N ALA A 347 -35.91 -6.59 -15.37
CA ALA A 347 -35.02 -7.73 -15.08
C ALA A 347 -35.51 -8.55 -13.86
N PRO A 348 -36.23 -9.68 -14.04
CA PRO A 348 -36.97 -10.35 -12.96
C PRO A 348 -36.13 -11.12 -11.91
N ALA A 349 -34.83 -10.84 -11.78
CA ALA A 349 -33.94 -11.58 -10.89
C ALA A 349 -32.87 -10.73 -10.17
N GLN A 350 -32.91 -9.40 -10.31
CA GLN A 350 -31.95 -8.50 -9.66
C GLN A 350 -32.70 -7.62 -8.63
N PHE A 351 -32.19 -7.58 -7.40
CA PHE A 351 -32.71 -6.80 -6.28
C PHE A 351 -31.54 -6.14 -5.55
N ASP A 352 -31.53 -4.82 -5.49
CA ASP A 352 -30.71 -4.08 -4.54
C ASP A 352 -31.32 -4.25 -3.14
N ILE A 353 -30.48 -4.50 -2.13
CA ILE A 353 -30.94 -4.71 -0.75
C ILE A 353 -30.29 -3.66 0.16
N LEU A 354 -31.14 -2.96 0.89
CA LEU A 354 -30.76 -2.06 1.97
C LEU A 354 -30.98 -2.78 3.31
N ASN A 355 -29.90 -3.17 3.98
CA ASN A 355 -29.97 -3.78 5.31
C ASN A 355 -29.64 -2.75 6.40
N ILE A 356 -30.62 -2.52 7.28
CA ILE A 356 -30.52 -1.60 8.41
C ILE A 356 -30.67 -2.41 9.71
N SER A 357 -29.66 -3.20 10.05
CA SER A 357 -29.73 -4.14 11.18
C SER A 357 -29.38 -3.53 12.54
N ALA A 358 -28.77 -2.33 12.59
CA ALA A 358 -28.06 -1.85 13.79
C ALA A 358 -28.60 -0.57 14.46
N PHE A 359 -29.82 -0.10 14.18
CA PHE A 359 -30.41 0.95 15.04
C PHE A 359 -30.79 0.37 16.40
N GLY A 360 -29.85 0.38 17.34
CA GLY A 360 -30.06 -0.01 18.74
C GLY A 360 -31.00 0.95 19.46
N LEU A 361 -32.31 0.74 19.32
CA LEU A 361 -33.36 1.49 20.02
C LEU A 361 -33.48 1.02 21.48
N ALA A 362 -32.41 1.17 22.27
CA ALA A 362 -32.42 0.83 23.68
C ALA A 362 -32.57 2.08 24.56
N GLY A 363 -33.81 2.42 24.95
CA GLY A 363 -34.05 3.15 26.21
C GLY A 363 -34.90 4.42 26.22
N TYR A 364 -36.07 4.47 25.57
CA TYR A 364 -37.01 5.59 25.77
C TYR A 364 -38.46 5.12 26.02
N ASP A 365 -39.03 5.44 27.19
CA ASP A 365 -40.36 5.00 27.66
C ASP A 365 -41.40 6.15 27.74
N GLY A 366 -41.17 7.28 27.07
CA GLY A 366 -42.01 8.47 27.17
C GLY A 366 -42.81 8.78 25.89
N GLU A 367 -44.13 8.64 25.95
CA GLU A 367 -45.09 9.16 24.96
C GLU A 367 -44.88 10.66 24.71
N GLN A 368 -44.62 11.05 23.45
CA GLN A 368 -44.91 12.42 22.99
C GLN A 368 -46.19 12.43 22.15
N THR A 369 -47.01 13.45 22.38
CA THR A 369 -48.31 13.61 21.72
C THR A 369 -48.16 14.13 20.29
N ASP A 370 -49.04 13.68 19.38
CA ASP A 370 -49.13 14.01 17.94
C ASP A 370 -48.93 15.49 17.55
N ALA A 371 -49.13 16.43 18.49
CA ALA A 371 -48.96 17.87 18.27
C ALA A 371 -47.48 18.31 18.21
N GLN A 372 -46.55 17.57 18.78
CA GLN A 372 -45.11 17.90 18.76
C GLN A 372 -44.42 17.41 17.48
N ILE A 373 -44.99 16.38 16.85
CA ILE A 373 -44.54 15.78 15.59
C ILE A 373 -44.80 16.72 14.41
N ALA A 374 -45.91 17.48 14.43
CA ALA A 374 -46.30 18.32 13.30
C ALA A 374 -45.44 19.60 13.10
N ASP A 375 -44.79 20.11 14.15
CA ASP A 375 -44.00 21.36 14.06
C ASP A 375 -42.55 21.13 13.58
N GLY A 376 -42.07 19.86 13.55
CA GLY A 376 -40.71 19.49 13.07
C GLY A 376 -40.57 19.35 11.55
N PHE A 377 -41.67 19.27 10.80
CA PHE A 377 -41.66 18.97 9.36
C PHE A 377 -41.37 20.17 8.43
N ALA A 378 -41.25 21.40 8.96
CA ALA A 378 -41.14 22.60 8.13
C ALA A 378 -39.72 22.95 7.63
N ALA A 379 -38.69 22.15 7.94
CA ALA A 379 -37.32 22.43 7.51
C ALA A 379 -36.59 21.15 7.03
N GLY A 380 -36.16 21.14 5.77
CA GLY A 380 -35.21 20.15 5.23
C GLY A 380 -35.81 19.22 4.16
N THR A 381 -35.49 19.52 2.91
CA THR A 381 -35.83 18.75 1.70
C THR A 381 -34.87 17.58 1.50
N ALA A 382 -35.38 16.35 1.54
CA ALA A 382 -34.83 15.21 0.83
C ALA A 382 -35.89 14.74 -0.18
N VAL A 383 -35.47 14.53 -1.43
CA VAL A 383 -36.33 14.18 -2.56
C VAL A 383 -36.02 12.73 -2.94
N PHE A 384 -36.96 11.82 -2.72
CA PHE A 384 -36.98 10.53 -3.39
C PHE A 384 -37.96 10.64 -4.57
N ASN A 385 -37.47 10.38 -5.78
CA ASN A 385 -38.32 10.28 -6.97
C ASN A 385 -38.52 8.80 -7.30
N THR A 386 -39.63 8.23 -6.86
CA THR A 386 -39.99 6.85 -7.15
C THR A 386 -41.01 6.81 -8.28
N ASP A 387 -40.57 7.00 -9.52
CA ASP A 387 -41.38 6.59 -10.67
C ASP A 387 -41.35 5.05 -10.74
N ASN A 388 -42.31 4.40 -10.06
CA ASN A 388 -42.63 2.95 -10.12
C ASN A 388 -41.71 1.90 -9.47
N GLN A 389 -40.95 2.21 -8.41
CA GLN A 389 -40.11 1.21 -7.72
C GLN A 389 -40.66 0.77 -6.35
N ARG A 390 -40.59 -0.54 -6.07
CA ARG A 390 -40.94 -1.15 -4.78
C ARG A 390 -39.68 -1.26 -3.92
N LEU A 391 -39.61 -0.49 -2.85
CA LEU A 391 -38.63 -0.68 -1.78
C LEU A 391 -39.01 -1.93 -0.98
N TYR A 392 -38.19 -2.98 -1.03
CA TYR A 392 -38.30 -4.12 -0.11
C TYR A 392 -37.47 -3.83 1.14
N LEU A 393 -38.15 -3.56 2.25
CA LEU A 393 -37.55 -3.53 3.58
C LEU A 393 -37.73 -4.93 4.17
N ASP A 394 -36.67 -5.75 4.16
CA ASP A 394 -36.66 -6.98 4.96
C ASP A 394 -36.41 -6.61 6.42
N LEU A 395 -37.47 -6.65 7.19
CA LEU A 395 -37.43 -6.49 8.63
C LEU A 395 -37.47 -7.91 9.18
N ASN A 396 -36.40 -8.37 9.84
CA ASN A 396 -36.18 -9.75 10.31
C ASN A 396 -37.20 -10.25 11.37
N GLY A 397 -38.49 -9.91 11.27
CA GLY A 397 -39.54 -10.25 12.22
C GLY A 397 -39.65 -9.28 13.40
N ASP A 398 -38.78 -8.28 13.49
CA ASP A 398 -38.78 -7.27 14.54
C ASP A 398 -39.44 -6.00 13.98
N GLY A 399 -40.71 -5.79 14.33
CA GLY A 399 -41.53 -4.73 13.74
C GLY A 399 -40.94 -3.31 13.85
N PHE A 400 -41.45 -2.43 13.00
CA PHE A 400 -41.15 -0.99 13.00
C PHE A 400 -41.37 -0.37 14.40
N PHE A 401 -40.29 0.07 15.03
CA PHE A 401 -40.35 1.04 16.12
C PHE A 401 -39.49 2.23 15.72
N ASN A 402 -40.10 3.39 15.55
CA ASN A 402 -39.39 4.64 15.36
C ASN A 402 -39.56 5.48 16.64
N SER A 403 -38.47 5.75 17.35
CA SER A 403 -38.43 6.71 18.46
C SER A 403 -37.46 7.84 18.13
N GLY A 404 -37.88 8.75 17.24
CA GLY A 404 -37.12 9.94 16.86
C GLY A 404 -37.52 10.43 15.46
N ASP A 405 -37.35 11.72 15.19
CA ASP A 405 -37.71 12.34 13.90
C ASP A 405 -36.80 11.95 12.71
N ASP A 406 -35.96 10.91 12.86
CA ASP A 406 -34.83 10.68 11.94
C ASP A 406 -35.11 9.66 10.82
N LEU A 407 -36.31 9.04 10.75
CA LEU A 407 -36.71 8.27 9.57
C LEU A 407 -37.86 8.92 8.81
N ARG A 408 -37.51 9.74 7.81
CA ARG A 408 -38.46 10.32 6.84
C ARG A 408 -38.49 9.45 5.58
N ILE A 409 -39.53 8.63 5.43
CA ILE A 409 -39.86 7.99 4.14
C ILE A 409 -40.83 8.90 3.40
N ASN A 410 -40.33 9.70 2.46
CA ASN A 410 -41.16 10.58 1.64
C ASN A 410 -41.63 9.85 0.38
N LEU A 411 -42.87 9.37 0.38
CA LEU A 411 -43.52 8.76 -0.79
C LEU A 411 -44.03 9.84 -1.74
N GLY A 412 -43.12 10.60 -2.35
CA GLY A 412 -43.47 11.65 -3.31
C GLY A 412 -44.19 11.06 -4.52
N GLY A 413 -45.45 11.44 -4.75
CA GLY A 413 -46.19 11.14 -5.99
C GLY A 413 -47.12 9.92 -5.96
N VAL A 414 -47.24 9.19 -4.85
CA VAL A 414 -48.19 8.07 -4.76
C VAL A 414 -49.62 8.61 -4.69
N THR A 415 -50.35 8.51 -5.80
CA THR A 415 -51.76 8.95 -5.91
C THR A 415 -52.78 7.89 -5.50
N ASP A 416 -52.34 6.64 -5.28
CA ASP A 416 -53.20 5.54 -4.84
C ASP A 416 -52.48 4.67 -3.78
N LEU A 417 -52.82 4.88 -2.51
CA LEU A 417 -52.29 4.11 -1.38
C LEU A 417 -52.90 2.70 -1.28
N SER A 418 -53.94 2.37 -2.05
CA SER A 418 -54.65 1.09 -1.88
C SER A 418 -53.79 -0.13 -2.22
N ALA A 419 -52.75 0.03 -3.05
CA ALA A 419 -51.81 -1.03 -3.38
C ALA A 419 -50.69 -1.24 -2.35
N VAL A 420 -50.50 -0.29 -1.42
CA VAL A 420 -49.44 -0.36 -0.38
C VAL A 420 -49.97 -0.92 0.93
N VAL A 421 -51.28 -0.78 1.19
CA VAL A 421 -51.92 -1.24 2.43
C VAL A 421 -51.94 -2.77 2.57
N ASP A 422 -51.87 -3.53 1.47
CA ASP A 422 -51.77 -5.00 1.54
C ASP A 422 -50.37 -5.50 1.95
N LEU A 423 -49.34 -4.64 1.97
CA LEU A 423 -47.97 -5.03 2.36
C LEU A 423 -47.70 -4.91 3.87
N ILE A 424 -48.57 -4.23 4.63
CA ILE A 424 -48.36 -3.96 6.07
C ILE A 424 -49.23 -4.88 6.96
N LEU A 425 -50.09 -5.72 6.37
CA LEU A 425 -51.03 -6.58 7.12
C LEU A 425 -50.96 -8.08 6.79
N SER A 426 -49.86 -8.58 6.20
CA SER A 426 -49.61 -10.03 6.06
C SER A 426 -48.40 -10.49 6.85
#